data_AF-A0A832SIH0-F1
#
_entry.id   AF-A0A832SIH0-F1
#
_cell.length_a   1.000
_cell.length_b   1.000
_cell.length_c   1.000
_cell.angle_alpha   90.00
_cell.angle_beta   90.00
_cell.angle_gamma   90.00
#
_symmetry.space_group_name_H-M   'P 1'
#
loop_
_entity.id
_entity.type
_entity.pdbx_description
1 polymer ?
#
loop_
_entity_poly.entity_id
_entity_poly.type
_entity_poly.pdbx_seq_one_letter_code
_entity_poly.pdbx_strand_id
1 'polypeptide(L)'
;MRLFSTLLLVSFVLLMPNAYASSSTVQLNGKTFDITYEATGLTIDTIEADTTSATITVSLTAVDSQGTLQITLDRSFFDSKTNNSDDQFLVLADGAEAQFTEIKTDASRTLTITVPAGTNNVDIISQGDTNFGSGEPKQSTTEESASSKPEESTPLLTAPAPTETIPNNATAPEPTVQCGQGTVLKDGVCVLETPVTATPEPEPVVTEPSVTTSQTSTPTPESTKQCGPGTTLKDDLCVLDQSCGTGTILKDGQCVLETSTMPEGQGQQFLFGIIAAFIIAVVIMIVLWGIGKAGKTKN
;
A
#
# COMPACT_ATOMS: atom_id res chain seq x y z
N MET A 1 36.92 -37.28 15.37
CA MET A 1 36.18 -36.09 15.86
C MET A 1 35.88 -35.07 14.76
N ARG A 2 35.68 -35.49 13.49
CA ARG A 2 35.32 -34.60 12.36
C ARG A 2 34.07 -35.07 11.57
N LEU A 3 33.42 -36.16 11.97
CA LEU A 3 32.18 -36.66 11.34
C LEU A 3 30.89 -36.21 12.05
N PHE A 4 30.98 -35.66 13.27
CA PHE A 4 29.81 -35.21 14.02
C PHE A 4 29.41 -33.74 13.72
N SER A 5 30.27 -32.97 13.06
CA SER A 5 30.02 -31.55 12.77
C SER A 5 29.20 -31.33 11.49
N THR A 6 29.16 -32.30 10.57
CA THR A 6 28.38 -32.20 9.33
C THR A 6 26.94 -32.66 9.50
N LEU A 7 26.63 -33.47 10.52
CA LEU A 7 25.27 -33.93 10.79
C LEU A 7 24.41 -32.87 11.49
N LEU A 8 25.03 -31.92 12.21
CA LEU A 8 24.33 -30.79 12.84
C LEU A 8 23.90 -29.72 11.81
N LEU A 9 24.60 -29.61 10.67
CA LEU A 9 24.30 -28.66 9.60
C LEU A 9 23.19 -29.14 8.64
N VAL A 10 22.91 -30.45 8.59
CA VAL A 10 21.83 -31.00 7.75
C VAL A 10 20.50 -31.12 8.52
N SER A 11 20.53 -31.08 9.86
CA SER A 11 19.31 -31.11 10.69
C SER A 11 18.67 -29.74 10.94
N PHE A 12 19.35 -28.62 10.63
CA PHE A 12 18.81 -27.27 10.83
C PHE A 12 18.00 -26.74 9.63
N VAL A 13 17.99 -27.48 8.51
CA VAL A 13 17.27 -27.07 7.27
C VAL A 13 15.80 -27.52 7.27
N LEU A 14 15.36 -28.36 8.23
CA LEU A 14 14.02 -28.97 8.25
C LEU A 14 13.03 -28.35 9.25
N LEU A 15 13.33 -27.16 9.79
CA LEU A 15 12.45 -26.43 10.72
C LEU A 15 11.97 -25.08 10.19
N MET A 16 12.16 -24.79 8.89
CA MET A 16 11.50 -23.62 8.31
C MET A 16 10.01 -23.94 8.21
N PRO A 17 9.13 -23.19 8.91
CA PRO A 17 7.70 -23.28 8.61
C PRO A 17 7.56 -23.00 7.12
N ASN A 18 6.85 -23.87 6.41
CA ASN A 18 6.44 -23.59 5.04
C ASN A 18 5.52 -22.36 5.12
N ALA A 19 6.11 -21.19 4.95
CA ALA A 19 5.43 -19.91 5.02
C ALA A 19 4.55 -19.82 3.75
N TYR A 20 3.24 -19.87 3.94
CA TYR A 20 2.29 -19.71 2.84
C TYR A 20 2.18 -18.22 2.56
N ALA A 21 3.17 -17.68 1.85
CA ALA A 21 3.09 -16.32 1.33
C ALA A 21 2.03 -16.28 0.22
N SER A 22 1.12 -15.31 0.33
CA SER A 22 0.23 -14.95 -0.77
C SER A 22 0.99 -14.13 -1.79
N SER A 23 0.49 -14.05 -3.02
CA SER A 23 1.11 -13.24 -4.08
C SER A 23 0.08 -12.39 -4.79
N SER A 24 0.46 -11.16 -5.14
CA SER A 24 -0.28 -10.30 -6.07
C SER A 24 0.57 -10.06 -7.30
N THR A 25 -0.08 -9.93 -8.44
CA THR A 25 0.58 -9.78 -9.73
C THR A 25 0.43 -8.35 -10.23
N VAL A 26 1.55 -7.68 -10.49
CA VAL A 26 1.62 -6.32 -11.05
C VAL A 26 2.05 -6.39 -12.51
N GLN A 27 1.35 -5.67 -13.39
CA GLN A 27 1.66 -5.62 -14.81
C GLN A 27 2.15 -4.22 -15.22
N LEU A 28 3.37 -4.14 -15.74
CA LEU A 28 3.96 -2.88 -16.23
C LEU A 28 4.65 -3.11 -17.57
N ASN A 29 4.34 -2.28 -18.57
CA ASN A 29 4.97 -2.32 -19.89
C ASN A 29 4.94 -3.72 -20.55
N GLY A 30 3.87 -4.49 -20.33
CA GLY A 30 3.71 -5.85 -20.84
C GLY A 30 4.56 -6.92 -20.13
N LYS A 31 5.25 -6.55 -19.04
CA LYS A 31 5.91 -7.49 -18.12
C LYS A 31 5.05 -7.69 -16.88
N THR A 32 5.19 -8.86 -16.29
CA THR A 32 4.47 -9.29 -15.10
C THR A 32 5.46 -9.50 -13.96
N PHE A 33 5.15 -8.95 -12.80
CA PHE A 33 5.96 -9.06 -11.60
C PHE A 33 5.09 -9.56 -10.46
N ASP A 34 5.52 -10.63 -9.80
CA ASP A 34 4.81 -11.17 -8.65
C ASP A 34 5.41 -10.60 -7.37
N ILE A 35 4.54 -10.04 -6.53
CA ILE A 35 4.89 -9.52 -5.21
C ILE A 35 4.34 -10.50 -4.18
N THR A 36 5.22 -11.06 -3.37
CA THR A 36 4.84 -11.98 -2.29
C THR A 36 4.63 -11.23 -0.98
N TYR A 37 3.62 -11.63 -0.23
CA TYR A 37 3.25 -11.00 1.02
C TYR A 37 2.59 -11.97 2.01
N GLU A 38 2.65 -11.62 3.30
CA GLU A 38 1.90 -12.24 4.38
C GLU A 38 1.14 -11.16 5.14
N ALA A 39 -0.15 -11.39 5.32
CA ALA A 39 -1.06 -10.49 6.01
C ALA A 39 -1.60 -11.16 7.28
N THR A 40 -1.43 -10.52 8.43
CA THR A 40 -2.02 -10.95 9.70
C THR A 40 -2.89 -9.83 10.26
N GLY A 41 -4.16 -10.11 10.53
CA GLY A 41 -5.09 -9.12 11.09
C GLY A 41 -5.55 -8.04 10.09
N LEU A 42 -5.32 -8.26 8.78
CA LEU A 42 -5.76 -7.40 7.68
C LEU A 42 -5.98 -8.24 6.42
N THR A 43 -6.74 -7.72 5.47
CA THR A 43 -6.94 -8.32 4.14
C THR A 43 -6.35 -7.41 3.08
N ILE A 44 -5.57 -7.97 2.14
CA ILE A 44 -5.05 -7.24 0.99
C ILE A 44 -6.07 -7.32 -0.14
N ASP A 45 -6.46 -6.17 -0.68
CA ASP A 45 -7.40 -6.06 -1.79
C ASP A 45 -6.65 -5.99 -3.12
N THR A 46 -5.72 -5.05 -3.26
CA THR A 46 -4.89 -4.89 -4.46
C THR A 46 -3.49 -4.38 -4.12
N ILE A 47 -2.55 -4.66 -5.03
CA ILE A 47 -1.20 -4.07 -5.01
C ILE A 47 -0.96 -3.48 -6.39
N GLU A 48 -0.65 -2.19 -6.43
CA GLU A 48 -0.42 -1.44 -7.66
C GLU A 48 0.92 -0.72 -7.60
N ALA A 49 1.46 -0.41 -8.78
CA ALA A 49 2.73 0.29 -8.93
C ALA A 49 2.51 1.57 -9.73
N ASP A 50 2.89 2.70 -9.14
CA ASP A 50 2.94 3.98 -9.84
C ASP A 50 4.39 4.33 -10.18
N THR A 51 4.71 4.14 -11.46
CA THR A 51 6.03 4.45 -12.00
C THR A 51 6.37 5.94 -12.05
N THR A 52 5.35 6.81 -11.96
CA THR A 52 5.54 8.27 -11.99
C THR A 52 6.00 8.78 -10.65
N SER A 53 5.39 8.29 -9.56
CA SER A 53 5.71 8.68 -8.19
C SER A 53 6.71 7.76 -7.51
N ALA A 54 7.18 6.70 -8.18
CA ALA A 54 8.07 5.69 -7.61
C ALA A 54 7.47 5.00 -6.36
N THR A 55 6.19 4.64 -6.45
CA THR A 55 5.40 4.11 -5.32
C THR A 55 4.83 2.73 -5.63
N ILE A 56 4.87 1.84 -4.63
CA ILE A 56 3.99 0.66 -4.56
C ILE A 56 2.86 0.98 -3.58
N THR A 57 1.62 0.90 -4.06
CA THR A 57 0.41 1.18 -3.28
C THR A 57 -0.31 -0.12 -2.98
N VAL A 58 -0.55 -0.40 -1.71
CA VAL A 58 -1.24 -1.58 -1.22
C VAL A 58 -2.59 -1.15 -0.65
N SER A 59 -3.66 -1.40 -1.40
CA SER A 59 -5.02 -1.24 -0.89
C SER A 59 -5.38 -2.46 -0.04
N LEU A 60 -5.84 -2.20 1.17
CA LEU A 60 -6.11 -3.22 2.17
C LEU A 60 -7.28 -2.82 3.05
N THR A 61 -7.75 -3.75 3.88
CA THR A 61 -8.72 -3.46 4.94
C THR A 61 -8.21 -4.02 6.27
N ALA A 62 -7.95 -3.14 7.25
CA ALA A 62 -7.61 -3.51 8.62
C ALA A 62 -8.79 -3.20 9.56
N VAL A 63 -9.49 -4.22 10.08
CA VAL A 63 -10.77 -4.02 10.80
C VAL A 63 -10.64 -3.92 12.33
N ASP A 64 -10.17 -4.98 12.98
CA ASP A 64 -10.50 -5.21 14.40
C ASP A 64 -9.33 -4.95 15.36
N SER A 65 -8.11 -4.86 14.84
CA SER A 65 -6.90 -4.61 15.63
C SER A 65 -5.75 -4.12 14.74
N GLN A 66 -4.63 -3.76 15.36
CA GLN A 66 -3.38 -3.62 14.63
C GLN A 66 -3.05 -4.94 13.91
N GLY A 67 -2.75 -4.83 12.62
CA GLY A 67 -2.30 -5.93 11.77
C GLY A 67 -0.82 -5.81 11.41
N THR A 68 -0.34 -6.80 10.67
CA THR A 68 1.02 -6.83 10.15
C THR A 68 0.99 -7.23 8.68
N LEU A 69 1.66 -6.42 7.86
CA LEU A 69 1.92 -6.70 6.45
C LEU A 69 3.42 -6.99 6.31
N GLN A 70 3.76 -8.23 5.99
CA GLN A 70 5.09 -8.57 5.50
C GLN A 70 5.06 -8.63 3.98
N ILE A 71 5.91 -7.87 3.30
CA ILE A 71 5.93 -7.77 1.83
C ILE A 71 7.36 -7.90 1.33
N THR A 72 7.57 -8.75 0.33
CA THR A 72 8.88 -8.97 -0.28
C THR A 72 8.91 -8.38 -1.68
N LEU A 73 9.86 -7.47 -1.88
CA LEU A 73 10.07 -6.71 -3.11
C LEU A 73 11.36 -7.20 -3.76
N ASP A 74 11.28 -7.67 -5.00
CA ASP A 74 12.46 -8.00 -5.80
C ASP A 74 13.18 -6.71 -6.18
N ARG A 75 14.48 -6.63 -5.90
CA ARG A 75 15.31 -5.44 -6.19
C ARG A 75 15.43 -5.15 -7.69
N SER A 76 15.24 -6.16 -8.54
CA SER A 76 15.18 -5.96 -9.98
C SER A 76 13.88 -5.32 -10.44
N PHE A 77 12.81 -5.42 -9.64
CA PHE A 77 11.54 -4.78 -9.89
C PHE A 77 11.50 -3.42 -9.19
N PHE A 78 11.50 -3.39 -7.86
CA PHE A 78 11.36 -2.17 -7.08
C PHE A 78 12.43 -2.12 -5.98
N ASP A 79 13.24 -1.06 -6.01
CA ASP A 79 14.34 -0.84 -5.08
C ASP A 79 14.42 0.67 -4.76
N SER A 80 15.22 1.03 -3.76
CA SER A 80 15.53 2.43 -3.45
C SER A 80 17.03 2.56 -3.30
N LYS A 81 17.70 3.13 -4.31
CA LYS A 81 19.16 3.28 -4.33
C LYS A 81 19.61 4.63 -4.84
N THR A 82 20.67 5.18 -4.26
CA THR A 82 21.38 6.35 -4.79
C THR A 82 22.84 5.95 -4.98
N ASN A 83 23.37 6.15 -6.19
CA ASN A 83 24.76 5.79 -6.53
C ASN A 83 25.11 4.33 -6.19
N ASN A 84 24.17 3.40 -6.45
CA ASN A 84 24.27 1.96 -6.12
C ASN A 84 24.36 1.62 -4.61
N SER A 85 24.20 2.61 -3.73
CA SER A 85 24.03 2.37 -2.29
C SER A 85 22.55 2.29 -1.97
N ASP A 86 22.18 1.38 -1.07
CA ASP A 86 20.80 1.23 -0.61
C ASP A 86 20.35 2.45 0.18
N ASP A 87 19.29 3.10 -0.28
CA ASP A 87 18.53 4.06 0.49
C ASP A 87 17.35 3.41 1.21
N GLN A 88 16.75 4.19 2.12
CA GLN A 88 15.57 3.79 2.86
C GLN A 88 14.29 4.08 2.06
N PHE A 89 13.31 3.18 2.16
CA PHE A 89 11.95 3.49 1.74
C PHE A 89 11.26 4.46 2.71
N LEU A 90 10.37 5.29 2.17
CA LEU A 90 9.34 5.97 2.96
C LEU A 90 8.08 5.11 2.92
N VAL A 91 7.56 4.72 4.09
CA VAL A 91 6.34 3.90 4.18
C VAL A 91 5.25 4.71 4.87
N LEU A 92 4.10 4.84 4.23
CA LEU A 92 2.95 5.57 4.75
C LEU A 92 1.76 4.63 4.91
N ALA A 93 1.00 4.74 6.00
CA ALA A 93 -0.29 4.11 6.22
C ALA A 93 -1.35 5.22 6.28
N ASP A 94 -2.30 5.22 5.34
CA ASP A 94 -3.26 6.31 5.11
C ASP A 94 -2.61 7.72 5.10
N GLY A 95 -1.43 7.82 4.48
CA GLY A 95 -0.67 9.06 4.35
C GLY A 95 0.15 9.47 5.59
N ALA A 96 0.07 8.75 6.70
CA ALA A 96 0.91 8.96 7.88
C ALA A 96 2.10 7.99 7.89
N GLU A 97 3.28 8.42 8.35
CA GLU A 97 4.45 7.53 8.40
C GLU A 97 4.20 6.27 9.26
N ALA A 98 4.48 5.12 8.67
CA ALA A 98 4.28 3.81 9.29
C ALA A 98 5.57 3.29 9.93
N GLN A 99 5.40 2.48 10.98
CA GLN A 99 6.52 1.76 11.60
C GLN A 99 6.78 0.45 10.86
N PHE A 100 8.04 0.21 10.48
CA PHE A 100 8.44 -1.01 9.80
C PHE A 100 9.87 -1.44 10.13
N THR A 101 10.16 -2.72 9.89
CA THR A 101 11.52 -3.27 9.86
C THR A 101 11.82 -3.83 8.47
N GLU A 102 13.09 -3.85 8.08
CA GLU A 102 13.52 -4.30 6.77
C GLU A 102 14.63 -5.36 6.86
N ILE A 103 14.50 -6.43 6.07
CA ILE A 103 15.56 -7.40 5.81
C ILE A 103 16.00 -7.26 4.36
N LYS A 104 17.31 -7.12 4.14
CA LYS A 104 17.92 -6.90 2.83
C LYS A 104 18.73 -8.12 2.41
N THR A 105 18.58 -8.52 1.16
CA THR A 105 19.48 -9.46 0.47
C THR A 105 19.94 -8.83 -0.84
N ASP A 106 20.85 -9.49 -1.55
CA ASP A 106 21.26 -9.00 -2.89
C ASP A 106 20.12 -9.03 -3.91
N ALA A 107 19.12 -9.89 -3.71
CA ALA A 107 18.01 -10.09 -4.64
C ALA A 107 16.72 -9.35 -4.25
N SER A 108 16.48 -9.15 -2.95
CA SER A 108 15.18 -8.67 -2.45
C SER A 108 15.31 -7.77 -1.22
N ARG A 109 14.22 -7.05 -0.95
CA ARG A 109 13.97 -6.32 0.29
C ARG A 109 12.64 -6.78 0.86
N THR A 110 12.65 -7.26 2.10
CA THR A 110 11.43 -7.68 2.79
C THR A 110 11.12 -6.70 3.90
N LEU A 111 9.97 -6.03 3.80
CA LEU A 111 9.48 -5.09 4.79
C LEU A 111 8.45 -5.79 5.66
N THR A 112 8.52 -5.60 6.98
CA THR A 112 7.46 -5.99 7.93
C THR A 112 6.90 -4.72 8.53
N ILE A 113 5.68 -4.38 8.12
CA ILE A 113 5.00 -3.12 8.39
C ILE A 113 3.91 -3.36 9.42
N THR A 114 3.87 -2.52 10.44
CA THR A 114 2.79 -2.52 11.42
C THR A 114 1.66 -1.63 10.94
N VAL A 115 0.46 -2.20 10.77
CA VAL A 115 -0.70 -1.52 10.17
C VAL A 115 -1.76 -1.25 11.25
N PRO A 116 -2.08 0.01 11.59
CA PRO A 116 -3.15 0.33 12.53
C PRO A 116 -4.53 -0.19 12.08
N ALA A 117 -5.45 -0.35 13.04
CA ALA A 117 -6.84 -0.62 12.73
C ALA A 117 -7.47 0.57 11.98
N GLY A 118 -8.37 0.29 11.04
CA GLY A 118 -9.03 1.26 10.19
C GLY A 118 -8.21 1.71 8.98
N THR A 119 -6.97 1.23 8.81
CA THR A 119 -6.14 1.59 7.64
C THR A 119 -6.70 0.98 6.36
N ASN A 120 -6.68 1.75 5.28
CA ASN A 120 -7.17 1.32 3.97
C ASN A 120 -6.08 1.30 2.89
N ASN A 121 -4.99 2.04 3.11
CA ASN A 121 -3.91 2.15 2.16
C ASN A 121 -2.54 2.11 2.85
N VAL A 122 -1.59 1.41 2.24
CA VAL A 122 -0.16 1.49 2.57
C VAL A 122 0.64 1.82 1.32
N ASP A 123 1.39 2.92 1.36
CA ASP A 123 2.28 3.33 0.28
C ASP A 123 3.73 3.05 0.67
N ILE A 124 4.48 2.41 -0.23
CA ILE A 124 5.92 2.17 -0.12
C ILE A 124 6.59 2.95 -1.23
N ILE A 125 7.27 4.03 -0.86
CA ILE A 125 7.83 5.03 -1.78
C ILE A 125 9.35 4.87 -1.81
N SER A 126 9.92 4.76 -3.01
CA SER A 126 11.36 4.82 -3.20
C SER A 126 11.86 6.25 -3.00
N GLN A 127 12.90 6.44 -2.17
CA GLN A 127 13.57 7.73 -2.04
C GLN A 127 14.79 7.86 -2.95
N GLY A 128 15.22 6.76 -3.58
CA GLY A 128 16.27 6.74 -4.59
C GLY A 128 15.75 6.32 -5.96
N ASP A 129 16.68 5.93 -6.83
CA ASP A 129 16.40 5.41 -8.17
C ASP A 129 15.64 4.08 -8.09
N THR A 130 14.53 3.99 -8.81
CA THR A 130 13.78 2.77 -9.11
C THR A 130 13.38 2.77 -10.58
N ASN A 131 13.28 1.59 -11.18
CA ASN A 131 12.92 1.47 -12.60
C ASN A 131 11.84 0.42 -12.89
N PHE A 132 11.21 -0.14 -11.86
CA PHE A 132 10.08 -1.08 -12.01
C PHE A 132 10.39 -2.24 -12.98
N GLY A 133 11.64 -2.72 -13.00
CA GLY A 133 12.07 -3.80 -13.89
C GLY A 133 12.12 -3.46 -15.38
N SER A 134 12.15 -2.17 -15.74
CA SER A 134 12.34 -1.73 -17.14
C SER A 134 13.75 -2.03 -17.67
N GLY A 135 14.74 -2.21 -16.80
CA GLY A 135 16.16 -2.26 -17.19
C GLY A 135 16.73 -0.85 -17.37
N GLU A 136 17.94 -0.66 -16.83
CA GLU A 136 18.66 0.59 -16.53
C GLU A 136 17.90 1.63 -15.68
N PRO A 137 18.53 2.22 -14.65
CA PRO A 137 17.94 3.33 -13.92
C PRO A 137 17.76 4.49 -14.90
N LYS A 138 16.58 5.11 -14.92
CA LYS A 138 16.41 6.36 -15.62
C LYS A 138 17.17 7.40 -14.81
N GLN A 139 18.45 7.58 -15.12
CA GLN A 139 19.31 8.60 -14.54
C GLN A 139 18.53 9.92 -14.54
N SER A 140 18.35 10.49 -13.34
CA SER A 140 17.77 11.80 -13.14
C SER A 140 18.47 12.79 -14.08
N THR A 141 17.77 13.18 -15.15
CA THR A 141 18.22 14.26 -16.03
C THR A 141 18.21 15.52 -15.18
N THR A 142 19.41 15.95 -14.78
CA THR A 142 19.67 17.33 -14.40
C THR A 142 19.04 18.22 -15.47
N GLU A 143 17.94 18.89 -15.15
CA GLU A 143 17.46 20.02 -15.93
C GLU A 143 18.48 21.14 -15.76
N GLU A 144 19.58 21.03 -16.50
CA GLU A 144 20.43 22.15 -16.84
C GLU A 144 19.62 23.05 -17.77
N SER A 145 18.83 23.94 -17.15
CA SER A 145 18.13 25.04 -17.80
C SER A 145 19.17 25.99 -18.40
N ALA A 146 19.64 25.66 -19.60
CA ALA A 146 20.36 26.54 -20.49
C ALA A 146 19.39 27.62 -21.02
N SER A 147 19.25 28.72 -20.27
CA SER A 147 18.72 29.98 -20.82
C SER A 147 19.89 30.85 -21.27
N SER A 148 20.18 30.79 -22.57
CA SER A 148 21.11 31.69 -23.25
C SER A 148 20.55 33.11 -23.35
N LYS A 149 21.35 34.14 -23.01
CA LYS A 149 21.93 35.13 -23.96
C LYS A 149 22.59 36.31 -23.18
N PRO A 150 23.68 36.91 -23.68
CA PRO A 150 24.52 37.84 -22.92
C PRO A 150 24.26 39.32 -23.26
N GLU A 151 24.50 40.19 -22.28
CA GLU A 151 24.74 41.65 -22.32
C GLU A 151 25.13 42.05 -20.89
N GLU A 152 25.93 43.05 -20.53
CA GLU A 152 26.96 43.87 -21.16
C GLU A 152 27.68 44.52 -19.98
N SER A 153 28.96 44.84 -20.15
CA SER A 153 29.89 45.39 -19.16
C SER A 153 29.42 46.62 -18.37
N THR A 154 29.67 46.64 -17.06
CA THR A 154 29.95 47.88 -16.31
C THR A 154 30.87 47.56 -15.11
N PRO A 155 31.86 48.43 -14.78
CA PRO A 155 32.95 48.05 -13.89
C PRO A 155 32.59 48.25 -12.41
N LEU A 156 33.06 47.32 -11.59
CA LEU A 156 32.93 47.28 -10.13
C LEU A 156 33.87 48.33 -9.49
N LEU A 157 33.31 49.33 -8.81
CA LEU A 157 34.05 50.18 -7.88
C LEU A 157 34.06 49.54 -6.49
N THR A 158 35.28 49.41 -5.98
CA THR A 158 35.67 48.98 -4.64
C THR A 158 35.14 49.91 -3.55
N ALA A 159 34.45 49.38 -2.55
CA ALA A 159 34.41 49.95 -1.19
C ALA A 159 34.07 48.87 -0.15
N PRO A 160 34.62 48.97 1.08
CA PRO A 160 34.80 47.84 1.99
C PRO A 160 33.61 47.62 2.93
N ALA A 161 33.59 46.40 3.49
CA ALA A 161 32.66 45.89 4.48
C ALA A 161 32.39 46.84 5.66
N PRO A 162 31.18 46.76 6.25
CA PRO A 162 31.00 46.96 7.68
C PRO A 162 30.52 45.67 8.34
N THR A 163 31.40 45.17 9.21
CA THR A 163 31.18 44.68 10.57
C THR A 163 29.75 44.34 11.02
N GLU A 164 29.64 43.12 11.54
CA GLU A 164 28.57 42.56 12.35
C GLU A 164 28.01 43.52 13.41
N THR A 165 26.68 43.54 13.52
CA THR A 165 26.01 43.71 14.82
C THR A 165 24.79 42.80 14.88
N ILE A 166 24.78 41.94 15.90
CA ILE A 166 23.65 41.06 16.25
C ILE A 166 22.65 41.87 17.07
N PRO A 167 21.33 41.84 16.75
CA PRO A 167 20.30 42.08 17.72
C PRO A 167 19.63 40.76 18.12
N ASN A 168 19.88 40.37 19.37
CA ASN A 168 19.10 39.38 20.09
C ASN A 168 17.74 40.00 20.44
N ASN A 169 16.64 39.59 19.78
CA ASN A 169 15.33 39.40 20.41
C ASN A 169 14.32 38.84 19.40
N ALA A 170 13.94 37.57 19.53
CA ALA A 170 12.71 37.05 18.91
C ALA A 170 12.15 35.93 19.78
N THR A 171 11.08 36.26 20.49
CA THR A 171 10.18 35.34 21.17
C THR A 171 9.65 34.30 20.17
N ALA A 172 9.77 33.02 20.51
CA ALA A 172 9.23 31.91 19.72
C ALA A 172 7.70 32.05 19.54
N PRO A 173 7.15 31.85 18.33
CA PRO A 173 5.70 31.79 18.16
C PRO A 173 5.14 30.50 18.78
N GLU A 174 4.07 30.65 19.56
CA GLU A 174 3.26 29.55 20.10
C GLU A 174 2.70 28.67 18.97
N PRO A 175 2.62 27.33 19.16
CA PRO A 175 2.04 26.44 18.18
C PRO A 175 0.53 26.70 18.04
N THR A 176 0.10 27.13 16.86
CA THR A 176 -1.31 27.23 16.52
C THR A 176 -1.89 25.83 16.31
N VAL A 177 -2.61 25.30 17.30
CA VAL A 177 -3.30 24.02 17.21
C VAL A 177 -4.51 24.16 16.30
N GLN A 178 -4.40 23.65 15.07
CA GLN A 178 -5.55 23.49 14.17
C GLN A 178 -6.10 22.07 14.31
N CYS A 179 -7.36 21.96 14.69
CA CYS A 179 -8.07 20.69 14.75
C CYS A 179 -8.42 20.21 13.33
N GLY A 180 -8.36 18.89 13.10
CA GLY A 180 -8.65 18.27 11.80
C GLY A 180 -10.14 18.32 11.43
N GLN A 181 -10.44 17.97 10.17
CA GLN A 181 -11.81 17.90 9.63
C GLN A 181 -12.75 17.12 10.57
N GLY A 182 -13.86 17.74 10.98
CA GLY A 182 -14.87 17.14 11.87
C GLY A 182 -14.65 17.34 13.37
N THR A 183 -13.66 18.14 13.79
CA THR A 183 -13.41 18.45 15.22
C THR A 183 -13.27 19.95 15.48
N VAL A 184 -13.81 20.44 16.59
CA VAL A 184 -13.74 21.85 17.01
C VAL A 184 -12.88 21.98 18.25
N LEU A 185 -12.04 23.03 18.29
CA LEU A 185 -11.20 23.34 19.45
C LEU A 185 -12.07 23.90 20.59
N LYS A 186 -12.18 23.15 21.69
CA LYS A 186 -12.87 23.59 22.91
C LYS A 186 -11.96 23.37 24.11
N ASP A 187 -11.66 24.43 24.86
CA ASP A 187 -10.77 24.40 26.03
C ASP A 187 -9.38 23.79 25.76
N GLY A 188 -8.83 23.99 24.54
CA GLY A 188 -7.52 23.48 24.15
C GLY A 188 -7.50 22.01 23.72
N VAL A 189 -8.66 21.36 23.60
CA VAL A 189 -8.78 19.96 23.17
C VAL A 189 -9.73 19.86 21.96
N CYS A 190 -9.36 19.07 20.96
CA CYS A 190 -10.22 18.83 19.80
C CYS A 190 -11.33 17.82 20.17
N VAL A 191 -12.59 18.19 19.97
CA VAL A 191 -13.77 17.36 20.25
C VAL A 191 -14.61 17.15 18.98
N LEU A 192 -15.15 15.94 18.80
CA LEU A 192 -16.01 15.58 17.66
C LEU A 192 -17.34 16.33 17.74
N GLU A 193 -17.79 16.90 16.62
CA GLU A 193 -19.12 17.48 16.51
C GLU A 193 -20.18 16.35 16.48
N THR A 194 -20.84 16.11 17.60
CA THR A 194 -22.11 15.36 17.59
C THR A 194 -23.18 16.18 16.87
N PRO A 195 -23.88 15.63 15.86
CA PRO A 195 -24.92 16.35 15.14
C PRO A 195 -26.04 16.73 16.10
N VAL A 196 -26.30 18.04 16.21
CA VAL A 196 -27.42 18.57 16.99
C VAL A 196 -28.71 18.06 16.36
N THR A 197 -29.36 17.12 17.04
CA THR A 197 -30.69 16.64 16.67
C THR A 197 -31.65 17.81 16.82
N ALA A 198 -32.12 18.35 15.70
CA ALA A 198 -33.10 19.43 15.66
C ALA A 198 -34.36 19.00 16.44
N THR A 199 -34.59 19.67 17.56
CA THR A 199 -35.85 19.59 18.30
C THR A 199 -36.91 20.33 17.49
N PRO A 200 -38.07 19.73 17.17
CA PRO A 200 -39.10 20.41 16.41
C PRO A 200 -39.76 21.51 17.25
N GLU A 201 -39.62 22.76 16.81
CA GLU A 201 -40.35 23.91 17.34
C GLU A 201 -41.82 23.84 16.86
N PRO A 202 -42.82 24.04 17.74
CA PRO A 202 -44.22 23.93 17.35
C PRO A 202 -44.69 25.12 16.51
N GLU A 203 -45.35 24.81 15.39
CA GLU A 203 -45.89 25.76 14.42
C GLU A 203 -46.94 26.72 15.03
N PRO A 204 -46.90 28.03 14.70
CA PRO A 204 -48.01 28.93 14.97
C PRO A 204 -49.08 28.84 13.87
N VAL A 205 -50.31 28.63 14.33
CA VAL A 205 -51.56 28.70 13.57
C VAL A 205 -51.72 30.07 12.91
N VAL A 206 -51.83 30.11 11.57
CA VAL A 206 -52.28 31.30 10.83
C VAL A 206 -53.38 30.92 9.85
N THR A 207 -54.52 31.55 10.09
CA THR A 207 -55.76 31.57 9.32
C THR A 207 -55.60 32.14 7.91
N GLU A 208 -56.24 31.46 6.96
CA GLU A 208 -56.57 31.86 5.60
C GLU A 208 -57.31 33.22 5.54
N PRO A 209 -57.17 34.00 4.45
CA PRO A 209 -58.17 33.84 3.38
C PRO A 209 -57.67 33.95 1.93
N SER A 210 -58.35 33.17 1.09
CA SER A 210 -58.47 33.16 -0.38
C SER A 210 -58.51 34.53 -1.07
N VAL A 211 -57.80 34.70 -2.21
CA VAL A 211 -58.26 35.34 -3.48
C VAL A 211 -57.29 35.04 -4.66
N THR A 212 -57.83 34.34 -5.67
CA THR A 212 -57.77 34.53 -7.14
C THR A 212 -56.46 34.86 -7.90
N THR A 213 -56.03 33.86 -8.70
CA THR A 213 -55.63 33.86 -10.12
C THR A 213 -54.86 35.03 -10.72
N SER A 214 -53.64 34.76 -11.21
CA SER A 214 -53.21 35.06 -12.59
C SER A 214 -51.89 34.38 -12.96
N GLN A 215 -51.88 33.75 -14.13
CA GLN A 215 -50.72 33.16 -14.80
C GLN A 215 -49.80 34.26 -15.34
N THR A 216 -48.48 34.08 -15.23
CA THR A 216 -47.50 34.68 -16.15
C THR A 216 -46.27 33.79 -16.18
N SER A 217 -46.00 33.28 -17.37
CA SER A 217 -44.82 32.52 -17.77
C SER A 217 -43.58 33.42 -17.87
N THR A 218 -42.45 32.97 -17.35
CA THR A 218 -41.12 33.46 -17.74
C THR A 218 -40.12 32.30 -17.61
N PRO A 219 -39.29 32.02 -18.63
CA PRO A 219 -38.32 30.92 -18.62
C PRO A 219 -36.95 31.40 -18.14
N THR A 220 -36.30 30.70 -17.21
CA THR A 220 -34.86 30.85 -16.88
C THR A 220 -34.40 29.64 -16.04
N PRO A 221 -33.09 29.34 -15.96
CA PRO A 221 -32.30 28.46 -16.82
C PRO A 221 -32.01 27.10 -16.16
N GLU A 222 -31.40 26.21 -16.96
CA GLU A 222 -31.06 24.81 -16.66
C GLU A 222 -30.41 24.58 -15.29
N SER A 223 -31.10 23.81 -14.46
CA SER A 223 -30.51 23.13 -13.30
C SER A 223 -29.70 21.94 -13.83
N THR A 224 -28.39 21.95 -13.61
CA THR A 224 -27.50 20.83 -13.90
C THR A 224 -27.89 19.63 -13.03
N LYS A 225 -28.78 18.76 -13.56
CA LYS A 225 -29.18 17.51 -12.91
C LYS A 225 -27.98 16.56 -12.87
N GLN A 226 -27.18 16.67 -11.82
CA GLN A 226 -26.11 15.72 -11.56
C GLN A 226 -26.68 14.57 -10.73
N CYS A 227 -26.68 13.38 -11.31
CA CYS A 227 -27.04 12.17 -10.60
C CYS A 227 -25.95 11.81 -9.57
N GLY A 228 -26.36 11.20 -8.45
CA GLY A 228 -25.44 10.78 -7.40
C GLY A 228 -24.51 9.65 -7.84
N PRO A 229 -23.42 9.37 -7.10
CA PRO A 229 -22.49 8.29 -7.40
C PRO A 229 -23.24 6.95 -7.58
N GLY A 230 -22.91 6.21 -8.64
CA GLY A 230 -23.55 4.94 -9.00
C GLY A 230 -24.80 5.04 -9.89
N THR A 231 -25.16 6.24 -10.36
CA THR A 231 -26.30 6.44 -11.28
C THR A 231 -25.90 7.28 -12.50
N THR A 232 -26.46 6.96 -13.67
CA THR A 232 -26.27 7.69 -14.93
C THR A 232 -27.57 8.35 -15.37
N LEU A 233 -27.47 9.56 -15.95
CA LEU A 233 -28.63 10.30 -16.44
C LEU A 233 -29.10 9.71 -17.78
N LYS A 234 -30.29 9.11 -17.80
CA LYS A 234 -30.92 8.58 -19.02
C LYS A 234 -32.37 9.07 -19.08
N ASP A 235 -32.73 9.76 -20.16
CA ASP A 235 -34.07 10.34 -20.37
C ASP A 235 -34.55 11.22 -19.19
N ASP A 236 -33.68 12.11 -18.72
CA ASP A 236 -33.95 13.03 -17.59
C ASP A 236 -34.20 12.36 -16.23
N LEU A 237 -34.02 11.04 -16.14
CA LEU A 237 -34.06 10.23 -14.92
C LEU A 237 -32.68 9.68 -14.58
N CYS A 238 -32.36 9.62 -13.28
CA CYS A 238 -31.17 8.93 -12.81
C CYS A 238 -31.47 7.42 -12.78
N VAL A 239 -30.76 6.66 -13.61
CA VAL A 239 -30.85 5.19 -13.70
C VAL A 239 -29.58 4.59 -13.09
N LEU A 240 -29.69 3.47 -12.39
CA LEU A 240 -28.53 2.79 -11.79
C LEU A 240 -27.52 2.40 -12.88
N ASP A 241 -26.25 2.75 -12.70
CA ASP A 241 -25.20 2.30 -13.60
C ASP A 241 -25.09 0.78 -13.47
N GLN A 242 -25.23 0.05 -14.59
CA GLN A 242 -25.21 -1.42 -14.61
C GLN A 242 -23.79 -1.98 -14.44
N SER A 243 -22.84 -1.13 -14.05
CA SER A 243 -21.49 -1.49 -13.65
C SER A 243 -21.52 -1.97 -12.19
N CYS A 244 -21.47 -3.29 -12.02
CA CYS A 244 -21.19 -3.85 -10.71
C CYS A 244 -19.78 -3.43 -10.25
N GLY A 245 -19.63 -3.13 -8.95
CA GLY A 245 -18.34 -2.77 -8.37
C GLY A 245 -17.29 -3.88 -8.54
N THR A 246 -16.02 -3.53 -8.37
CA THR A 246 -14.89 -4.46 -8.44
C THR A 246 -15.16 -5.73 -7.62
N GLY A 247 -15.00 -6.91 -8.25
CA GLY A 247 -15.22 -8.21 -7.63
C GLY A 247 -16.64 -8.79 -7.72
N THR A 248 -17.58 -8.14 -8.43
CA THR A 248 -18.94 -8.66 -8.63
C THR A 248 -19.36 -8.63 -10.11
N ILE A 249 -20.14 -9.64 -10.54
CA ILE A 249 -20.71 -9.71 -11.90
C ILE A 249 -22.22 -9.48 -11.86
N LEU A 250 -22.75 -8.75 -12.84
CA LEU A 250 -24.19 -8.55 -12.99
C LEU A 250 -24.83 -9.81 -13.58
N LYS A 251 -25.55 -10.58 -12.76
CA LYS A 251 -26.45 -11.64 -13.23
C LYS A 251 -27.89 -11.32 -12.83
N ASP A 252 -28.79 -11.36 -13.81
CA ASP A 252 -30.23 -11.14 -13.61
C ASP A 252 -30.59 -9.81 -12.92
N GLY A 253 -29.80 -8.76 -13.14
CA GLY A 253 -30.02 -7.44 -12.53
C GLY A 253 -29.55 -7.31 -11.08
N GLN A 254 -28.85 -8.32 -10.54
CA GLN A 254 -28.18 -8.27 -9.24
C GLN A 254 -26.68 -8.52 -9.38
N CYS A 255 -25.90 -7.77 -8.62
CA CYS A 255 -24.46 -7.99 -8.52
C CYS A 255 -24.20 -9.18 -7.60
N VAL A 256 -23.55 -10.21 -8.13
CA VAL A 256 -23.17 -11.43 -7.39
C VAL A 256 -21.65 -11.57 -7.38
N LEU A 257 -21.08 -12.02 -6.27
CA LEU A 257 -19.64 -12.29 -6.18
C LEU A 257 -19.24 -13.41 -7.14
N GLU A 258 -18.08 -13.27 -7.80
CA GLU A 258 -17.51 -14.35 -8.60
C GLU A 258 -17.16 -15.54 -7.71
N THR A 259 -18.03 -16.55 -7.71
CA THR A 259 -17.65 -17.91 -7.29
C THR A 259 -16.87 -18.50 -8.46
N SER A 260 -15.56 -18.30 -8.45
CA SER A 260 -14.62 -18.98 -9.33
C SER A 260 -14.76 -20.50 -9.13
N THR A 261 -15.61 -21.14 -9.93
CA THR A 261 -15.64 -22.58 -10.07
C THR A 261 -14.31 -23.01 -10.71
N MET A 262 -13.34 -23.34 -9.86
CA MET A 262 -12.10 -23.95 -10.32
C MET A 262 -12.39 -25.34 -10.91
N PRO A 263 -11.71 -25.71 -12.01
CA PRO A 263 -11.81 -27.06 -12.56
C PRO A 263 -11.16 -28.08 -11.60
N GLU A 264 -11.86 -29.18 -11.36
CA GLU A 264 -11.36 -30.35 -10.63
C GLU A 264 -10.03 -30.84 -11.24
N GLY A 265 -8.94 -30.76 -10.47
CA GLY A 265 -7.64 -31.20 -10.94
C GLY A 265 -6.51 -31.13 -9.92
N GLN A 266 -6.71 -31.55 -8.66
CA GLN A 266 -5.62 -31.51 -7.68
C GLN A 266 -5.60 -32.70 -6.71
N GLY A 267 -5.64 -33.93 -7.26
CA GLY A 267 -5.41 -35.18 -6.52
C GLY A 267 -3.96 -35.69 -6.51
N GLN A 268 -3.01 -35.02 -7.17
CA GLN A 268 -1.66 -35.56 -7.40
C GLN A 268 -0.57 -35.12 -6.40
N GLN A 269 -0.85 -34.19 -5.49
CA GLN A 269 0.17 -33.68 -4.56
C GLN A 269 0.36 -34.56 -3.30
N PHE A 270 -0.55 -35.48 -3.02
CA PHE A 270 -0.39 -36.43 -1.90
C PHE A 270 0.58 -37.58 -2.21
N LEU A 271 0.89 -37.83 -3.49
CA LEU A 271 1.70 -38.99 -3.87
C LEU A 271 3.21 -38.76 -3.68
N PHE A 272 3.69 -37.52 -3.82
CA PHE A 272 5.11 -37.19 -3.61
C PHE A 272 5.53 -37.20 -2.14
N GLY A 273 4.62 -36.83 -1.22
CA GLY A 273 4.89 -36.86 0.22
C GLY A 273 5.14 -38.28 0.75
N ILE A 274 4.40 -39.26 0.22
CA ILE A 274 4.57 -40.67 0.62
C ILE A 274 5.89 -41.23 0.06
N ILE A 275 6.25 -40.90 -1.19
CA ILE A 275 7.50 -41.38 -1.81
C ILE A 275 8.73 -40.84 -1.10
N ALA A 276 8.72 -39.57 -0.67
CA ALA A 276 9.83 -38.96 0.05
C ALA A 276 10.10 -39.63 1.42
N ALA A 277 9.04 -40.01 2.15
CA ALA A 277 9.16 -40.66 3.46
C ALA A 277 9.80 -42.06 3.38
N PHE A 278 9.50 -42.84 2.34
CA PHE A 278 10.08 -44.17 2.15
C PHE A 278 11.57 -44.14 1.83
N ILE A 279 12.05 -43.13 1.08
CA ILE A 279 13.48 -43.01 0.74
C ILE A 279 14.32 -42.74 1.99
N ILE A 280 13.84 -41.89 2.90
CA ILE A 280 14.55 -41.57 4.15
C ILE A 280 14.66 -42.82 5.04
N ALA A 281 13.57 -43.62 5.14
CA ALA A 281 13.57 -44.86 5.92
C ALA A 281 14.58 -45.91 5.38
N VAL A 282 14.70 -46.04 4.05
CA VAL A 282 15.65 -46.97 3.41
C VAL A 282 17.10 -46.54 3.66
N VAL A 283 17.40 -45.24 3.61
CA VAL A 283 18.76 -44.73 3.87
C VAL A 283 19.17 -44.98 5.33
N ILE A 284 18.28 -44.74 6.29
CA ILE A 284 18.56 -45.01 7.72
C ILE A 284 18.84 -46.50 7.95
N MET A 285 18.07 -47.38 7.34
CA MET A 285 18.27 -48.83 7.42
C MET A 285 19.65 -49.26 6.90
N ILE A 286 20.10 -48.70 5.76
CA ILE A 286 21.40 -49.03 5.16
C ILE A 286 22.55 -48.56 6.07
N VAL A 287 22.44 -47.37 6.65
CA VAL A 287 23.47 -46.82 7.55
C VAL A 287 23.59 -47.64 8.83
N LEU A 288 22.46 -47.99 9.47
CA LEU A 288 22.46 -48.82 10.68
C LEU A 288 23.00 -50.23 10.39
N TRP A 289 22.69 -50.80 9.23
CA TRP A 289 23.23 -52.10 8.80
C TRP A 289 24.74 -52.05 8.57
N GLY A 290 25.27 -50.97 7.97
CA GLY A 290 26.70 -50.78 7.76
C GLY A 290 27.49 -50.76 9.08
N ILE A 291 26.97 -50.06 10.09
CA ILE A 291 27.60 -49.99 11.42
C ILE A 291 27.53 -51.36 12.12
N GLY A 292 26.39 -52.05 12.06
CA GLY A 292 26.22 -53.38 12.65
C GLY A 292 27.09 -54.46 12.02
N LYS A 293 27.34 -54.39 10.71
CA LYS A 293 28.20 -55.34 9.99
C LYS A 293 29.68 -55.12 10.29
N ALA A 294 30.13 -53.88 10.47
CA ALA A 294 31.51 -53.54 10.81
C ALA A 294 31.91 -53.94 12.25
N GLY A 295 30.93 -54.03 13.17
CA GLY A 295 31.17 -54.47 14.55
C GLY A 295 31.39 -55.98 14.72
N LYS A 296 31.08 -56.80 13.70
CA LYS A 296 31.08 -58.26 13.80
C LYS A 296 32.38 -58.96 13.37
N THR A 297 33.42 -58.20 12.96
CA THR A 297 34.70 -58.74 12.45
C THR A 297 35.85 -58.70 13.47
N LYS A 298 35.55 -58.40 14.74
CA LYS A 298 36.51 -58.47 15.85
C LYS A 298 35.95 -59.37 16.96
N ASN A 299 35.90 -60.67 16.70
CA ASN A 299 36.00 -61.77 17.66
C ASN A 299 36.26 -63.06 16.91
#